data_AF-A0A7S3F7B8-F1
#
_entry.id   AF-A0A7S3F7B8-F1
#
_cell.length_a   1.000
_cell.length_b   1.000
_cell.length_c   1.000
_cell.angle_alpha   90.00
_cell.angle_beta   90.00
_cell.angle_gamma   90.00
#
_symmetry.space_group_name_H-M   'P 1'
#
loop_
_entity.id
_entity.type
_entity.pdbx_description
1 polymer ?
#
loop_
_entity_poly.entity_id
_entity_poly.type
_entity_poly.pdbx_seq_one_letter_code
_entity_poly.pdbx_strand_id
1 'polypeptide(L)'
;RSIGEGPATLGASCAPSPPLPPPPLKSSSGHRKTGTKVLPLVWLAYARSGDKGDSANIGVIARRPEYYPVLCAALTEETVAKHMAHQVGGAVMRYLLPGMKALNFVLCQALGGGGLGSSRVDRQGKAYAQVLLTMPVEVPADLSVPRPVHAIGEAAKL
;
A
#
# COMPACT_ATOMS: atom_id res chain seq x y z
N ARG A 1 -43.36 -5.03 -30.83
CA ARG A 1 -42.50 -5.69 -29.82
C ARG A 1 -41.30 -4.79 -29.61
N SER A 2 -41.29 -4.03 -28.52
CA SER A 2 -40.26 -3.04 -28.20
C SER A 2 -39.05 -3.75 -27.59
N ILE A 3 -37.89 -3.54 -28.20
CA ILE A 3 -36.57 -3.91 -27.70
C ILE A 3 -36.13 -2.78 -26.77
N GLY A 4 -36.19 -3.01 -25.47
CA GLY A 4 -35.66 -2.11 -24.45
C GLY A 4 -34.25 -2.55 -24.05
N GLU A 5 -33.24 -1.91 -24.63
CA GLU A 5 -31.90 -1.88 -24.06
C GLU A 5 -31.73 -0.60 -23.24
N GLY A 6 -31.27 -0.76 -22.00
CA GLY A 6 -30.78 0.32 -21.15
C GLY A 6 -29.78 -0.27 -20.15
N PRO A 7 -28.52 0.19 -20.12
CA PRO A 7 -27.48 -0.46 -19.34
C PRO A 7 -27.62 -0.17 -17.84
N ALA A 8 -27.43 -1.20 -17.02
CA ALA A 8 -27.23 -1.05 -15.60
C ALA A 8 -25.84 -0.44 -15.34
N THR A 9 -25.77 0.87 -15.14
CA THR A 9 -24.56 1.55 -14.61
C THR A 9 -24.91 2.28 -13.32
N LEU A 10 -25.07 1.53 -12.24
CA LEU A 10 -24.89 2.08 -10.90
C LEU A 10 -23.42 1.88 -10.52
N GLY A 11 -22.56 2.73 -11.10
CA GLY A 11 -21.18 2.86 -10.68
C GLY A 11 -21.16 3.23 -9.20
N ALA A 12 -20.59 2.36 -8.37
CA ALA A 12 -20.27 2.68 -6.99
C ALA A 12 -19.25 3.83 -7.00
N SER A 13 -19.76 5.05 -7.00
CA SER A 13 -18.98 6.28 -6.89
C SER A 13 -18.19 6.21 -5.60
N CYS A 14 -16.88 6.03 -5.74
CA CYS A 14 -15.94 6.11 -4.64
C CYS A 14 -15.82 7.58 -4.22
N ALA A 15 -16.82 8.07 -3.47
CA ALA A 15 -16.81 9.45 -2.98
C ALA A 15 -15.76 9.56 -1.85
N PRO A 16 -14.75 10.43 -1.99
CA PRO A 16 -13.67 10.52 -1.02
C PRO A 16 -14.11 11.24 0.26
N SER A 17 -13.73 10.68 1.40
CA SER A 17 -13.61 11.45 2.65
C SER A 17 -12.31 12.26 2.63
N PRO A 18 -12.26 13.44 3.29
CA PRO A 18 -11.06 14.28 3.27
C PRO A 18 -9.86 13.55 3.90
N PRO A 19 -8.66 13.64 3.30
CA PRO A 19 -7.47 12.97 3.81
C PRO A 19 -7.04 13.57 5.15
N LEU A 20 -6.76 12.72 6.13
CA LEU A 20 -6.14 13.13 7.39
C LEU A 20 -4.70 13.61 7.11
N PRO A 21 -4.25 14.71 7.73
CA PRO A 21 -2.87 15.16 7.59
C PRO A 21 -1.91 14.12 8.17
N PRO A 22 -0.74 13.88 7.54
CA PRO A 22 0.27 12.98 8.08
C PRO A 22 0.75 13.49 9.45
N PRO A 23 1.04 12.59 10.40
CA PRO A 23 1.61 13.00 11.68
C PRO A 23 2.98 13.66 11.47
N PRO A 24 3.36 14.66 12.28
CA PRO A 24 4.68 15.27 12.21
C PRO A 24 5.76 14.22 12.52
N LEU A 25 6.81 14.19 11.70
CA LEU A 25 8.04 13.47 12.00
C LEU A 25 8.63 14.08 13.27
N LYS A 26 8.62 13.34 14.38
CA LYS A 26 9.33 13.76 15.59
C LYS A 26 10.82 13.80 15.27
N SER A 27 11.41 14.99 15.13
CA SER A 27 12.85 15.14 15.01
C SER A 27 13.47 14.89 16.38
N SER A 28 13.91 13.66 16.64
CA SER A 28 14.85 13.42 17.74
C SER A 28 16.16 14.12 17.40
N SER A 29 16.41 15.25 18.05
CA SER A 29 17.68 15.97 18.01
C SER A 29 18.79 15.12 18.63
N GLY A 30 19.75 14.70 17.82
CA GLY A 30 21.00 14.09 18.31
C GLY A 30 21.65 13.14 17.29
N HIS A 31 22.75 13.60 16.69
CA HIS A 31 23.67 12.86 15.80
C HIS A 31 23.18 12.56 14.38
N ARG A 32 23.35 13.56 13.51
CA ARG A 32 23.10 13.51 12.07
C ARG A 32 24.11 12.59 11.37
N LYS A 33 23.80 11.31 11.19
CA LYS A 33 24.30 10.57 10.01
C LYS A 33 23.38 10.92 8.84
N THR A 34 23.88 11.72 7.90
CA THR A 34 23.14 12.24 6.72
C THR A 34 22.95 11.18 5.61
N GLY A 35 22.63 9.94 5.96
CA GLY A 35 22.43 8.88 4.98
C GLY A 35 20.98 8.44 4.92
N THR A 36 20.51 8.10 3.74
CA THR A 36 19.33 7.23 3.56
C THR A 36 19.79 5.86 3.08
N LYS A 37 19.01 4.83 3.38
CA LYS A 37 19.20 3.47 2.87
C LYS A 37 17.86 2.97 2.31
N VAL A 38 17.90 2.16 1.27
CA VAL A 38 16.69 1.58 0.66
C VAL A 38 16.48 0.19 1.24
N LEU A 39 15.29 -0.05 1.81
CA LEU A 39 14.90 -1.34 2.34
C LEU A 39 13.56 -1.76 1.74
N PRO A 40 13.29 -3.07 1.56
CA PRO A 40 11.97 -3.52 1.15
C PRO A 40 10.95 -3.25 2.26
N LEU A 41 9.73 -2.85 1.87
CA LEU A 41 8.65 -2.51 2.80
C LEU A 41 8.36 -3.62 3.82
N VAL A 42 8.55 -4.89 3.44
CA VAL A 42 8.39 -6.07 4.30
C VAL A 42 9.22 -6.04 5.60
N TRP A 43 10.32 -5.27 5.64
CA TRP A 43 11.13 -5.12 6.84
C TRP A 43 10.54 -4.09 7.83
N LEU A 44 9.70 -3.18 7.34
CA LEU A 44 9.13 -2.08 8.11
C LEU A 44 7.68 -2.35 8.52
N ALA A 45 6.94 -3.11 7.70
CA ALA A 45 5.51 -3.29 7.88
C ALA A 45 5.07 -4.76 7.73
N TYR A 46 3.91 -5.05 8.32
CA TYR A 46 3.06 -6.17 7.93
C TYR A 46 1.96 -5.65 7.01
N ALA A 47 1.51 -6.45 6.05
CA ALA A 47 0.37 -6.09 5.23
C ALA A 47 -0.57 -7.27 4.99
N ARG A 48 -1.85 -6.95 4.81
CA ARG A 48 -2.89 -7.87 4.38
C ARG A 48 -3.80 -7.18 3.37
N SER A 49 -4.34 -7.96 2.44
CA SER A 49 -5.25 -7.46 1.42
C SER A 49 -6.51 -8.30 1.36
N GLY A 50 -7.57 -7.71 0.80
CA GLY A 50 -8.84 -8.37 0.53
C GLY A 50 -9.63 -7.65 -0.55
N ASP A 51 -10.52 -8.36 -1.21
CA ASP A 51 -11.41 -7.82 -2.22
C ASP A 51 -12.69 -7.23 -1.63
N LYS A 52 -13.24 -6.25 -2.35
CA LYS A 52 -14.60 -5.75 -2.18
C LYS A 52 -15.17 -5.40 -3.55
N GLY A 53 -15.82 -6.37 -4.18
CA GLY A 53 -16.34 -6.22 -5.55
C GLY A 53 -15.18 -6.21 -6.56
N ASP A 54 -15.08 -5.15 -7.36
CA ASP A 54 -13.95 -4.95 -8.29
C ASP A 54 -12.79 -4.14 -7.69
N SER A 55 -12.92 -3.71 -6.43
CA SER A 55 -11.89 -2.98 -5.71
C SER A 55 -11.14 -3.90 -4.75
N ALA A 56 -9.89 -3.58 -4.46
CA ALA A 56 -9.08 -4.27 -3.46
C ALA A 56 -8.68 -3.29 -2.34
N ASN A 57 -8.60 -3.78 -1.11
CA ASN A 57 -8.00 -3.05 0.00
C ASN A 57 -6.63 -3.64 0.35
N ILE A 58 -5.72 -2.79 0.85
CA ILE A 58 -4.45 -3.22 1.42
C ILE A 58 -4.23 -2.47 2.72
N GLY A 59 -4.34 -3.18 3.84
CA GLY A 59 -3.95 -2.69 5.15
C GLY A 59 -2.46 -2.90 5.39
N VAL A 60 -1.76 -1.85 5.80
CA VAL A 60 -0.33 -1.84 6.11
C VAL A 60 -0.16 -1.37 7.55
N ILE A 61 0.42 -2.20 8.42
CA ILE A 61 0.69 -1.85 9.81
C ILE A 61 2.19 -1.83 10.06
N ALA A 62 2.68 -0.78 10.72
CA ALA A 62 4.08 -0.67 11.08
C ALA A 62 4.47 -1.79 12.05
N ARG A 63 5.61 -2.46 11.81
CA ARG A 63 6.15 -3.46 12.76
C ARG A 63 6.53 -2.84 14.10
N ARG A 64 6.97 -1.58 14.06
CA ARG A 64 7.30 -0.76 15.22
C ARG A 64 6.68 0.63 15.07
N PRO A 65 6.19 1.25 16.16
CA PRO A 65 5.59 2.59 16.10
C PRO A 65 6.50 3.65 15.48
N GLU A 66 7.81 3.55 15.70
CA GLU A 66 8.83 4.47 15.15
C GLU A 66 8.89 4.47 13.61
N TYR A 67 8.44 3.39 12.94
CA TYR A 67 8.47 3.29 11.48
C TYR A 67 7.28 4.00 10.83
N TYR A 68 6.21 4.25 11.59
CA TYR A 68 4.97 4.83 11.06
C TYR A 68 5.17 6.17 10.32
N PRO A 69 5.95 7.14 10.84
CA PRO A 69 6.19 8.39 10.12
C PRO A 69 6.90 8.19 8.77
N VAL A 70 7.84 7.23 8.70
CA VAL A 70 8.55 6.88 7.47
C VAL A 70 7.60 6.24 6.46
N LEU A 71 6.72 5.35 6.91
CA LEU A 71 5.69 4.73 6.09
C LEU A 71 4.69 5.77 5.54
N CYS A 72 4.27 6.73 6.36
CA CYS A 72 3.39 7.82 5.93
C CYS A 72 4.03 8.71 4.86
N ALA A 73 5.34 8.92 4.91
CA ALA A 73 6.08 9.70 3.91
C ALA A 73 6.28 8.91 2.61
N ALA A 74 6.64 7.62 2.71
CA ALA A 74 6.98 6.80 1.55
C ALA A 74 5.75 6.24 0.80
N LEU A 75 4.71 5.84 1.52
CA LEU A 75 3.51 5.24 0.96
C LEU A 75 2.44 6.32 0.74
N THR A 76 2.57 7.06 -0.36
CA THR A 76 1.57 8.01 -0.84
C THR A 76 0.63 7.32 -1.83
N GLU A 77 -0.45 7.98 -2.21
CA GLU A 77 -1.37 7.45 -3.21
C GLU A 77 -0.65 7.27 -4.56
N GLU A 78 0.20 8.21 -4.93
CA GLU A 78 0.97 8.21 -6.18
C GLU A 78 2.02 7.10 -6.19
N THR A 79 2.76 6.92 -5.10
CA THR A 79 3.81 5.89 -5.06
C THR A 79 3.22 4.48 -5.07
N VAL A 80 2.10 4.27 -4.37
CA VAL A 80 1.38 3.00 -4.38
C VAL A 80 0.71 2.76 -5.74
N ALA A 81 0.08 3.76 -6.35
CA ALA A 81 -0.50 3.65 -7.68
C ALA A 81 0.56 3.29 -8.73
N LYS A 82 1.74 3.92 -8.66
CA LYS A 82 2.86 3.61 -9.56
C LYS A 82 3.35 2.18 -9.39
N HIS A 83 3.54 1.72 -8.14
CA HIS A 83 3.98 0.35 -7.87
C HIS A 83 2.94 -0.69 -8.31
N MET A 84 1.66 -0.38 -8.17
CA MET A 84 0.52 -1.25 -8.48
C MET A 84 -0.08 -1.03 -9.88
N ALA A 85 0.60 -0.29 -10.76
CA ALA A 85 0.06 0.10 -12.06
C ALA A 85 -0.29 -1.10 -12.97
N HIS A 86 0.29 -2.28 -12.71
CA HIS A 86 0.00 -3.52 -13.42
C HIS A 86 -1.28 -4.22 -12.91
N GLN A 87 -1.77 -3.87 -11.72
CA GLN A 87 -3.02 -4.34 -11.16
C GLN A 87 -4.16 -3.35 -11.31
N VAL A 88 -3.90 -2.07 -11.04
CA VAL A 88 -4.93 -1.06 -10.81
C VAL A 88 -5.32 -0.38 -12.11
N GLY A 89 -6.62 -0.44 -12.45
CA GLY A 89 -7.18 0.32 -13.58
C GLY A 89 -7.76 1.70 -13.20
N GLY A 90 -7.94 1.97 -11.90
CA GLY A 90 -8.57 3.19 -11.39
C GLY A 90 -7.75 3.96 -10.36
N ALA A 91 -8.43 4.74 -9.51
CA ALA A 91 -7.81 5.52 -8.46
C ALA A 91 -7.27 4.65 -7.31
N VAL A 92 -6.23 5.15 -6.64
CA VAL A 92 -5.75 4.64 -5.35
C VAL A 92 -6.04 5.67 -4.29
N MET A 93 -6.68 5.25 -3.21
CA MET A 93 -7.01 6.11 -2.07
C MET A 93 -6.27 5.66 -0.83
N ARG A 94 -5.80 6.61 -0.02
CA ARG A 94 -5.05 6.35 1.20
C ARG A 94 -5.78 6.87 2.44
N TYR A 95 -5.89 6.00 3.43
CA TYR A 95 -6.46 6.28 4.74
C TYR A 95 -5.38 6.09 5.81
N LEU A 96 -5.17 7.10 6.65
CA LEU A 96 -4.23 7.03 7.77
C LEU A 96 -4.95 6.57 9.04
N LEU A 97 -4.36 5.61 9.75
CA LEU A 97 -4.88 5.08 11.01
C LEU A 97 -3.81 5.26 12.12
N PRO A 98 -3.61 6.51 12.60
CA PRO A 98 -2.52 6.84 13.53
C PRO A 98 -2.62 6.16 14.90
N GLY A 99 -3.82 5.75 15.32
CA GLY A 99 -4.05 4.99 16.55
C GLY A 99 -3.43 3.58 16.49
N MET A 100 -3.50 2.93 15.33
CA MET A 100 -2.94 1.60 15.09
C MET A 100 -1.56 1.63 14.42
N LYS A 101 -1.01 2.82 14.16
CA LYS A 101 0.24 2.99 13.39
C LYS A 101 0.16 2.29 12.04
N ALA A 102 -0.99 2.44 11.38
CA ALA A 102 -1.33 1.73 10.15
C ALA A 102 -1.83 2.69 9.05
N LEU A 103 -1.79 2.21 7.82
CA LEU A 103 -2.36 2.82 6.64
C LEU A 103 -3.30 1.80 5.99
N ASN A 104 -4.35 2.28 5.33
CA ASN A 104 -5.19 1.45 4.50
C ASN A 104 -5.28 2.08 3.12
N PHE A 105 -5.08 1.27 2.09
CA PHE A 105 -5.22 1.67 0.71
C PHE A 105 -6.44 1.02 0.10
N VAL A 106 -7.19 1.76 -0.71
CA VAL A 106 -8.26 1.21 -1.55
C VAL A 106 -7.88 1.44 -2.99
N LEU A 107 -7.81 0.35 -3.74
CA LEU A 107 -7.40 0.28 -5.13
C LEU A 107 -8.67 0.02 -5.95
N CYS A 108 -9.14 1.02 -6.69
CA CYS A 108 -10.35 0.92 -7.50
C CYS A 108 -10.06 0.19 -8.82
N GLN A 109 -11.02 -0.62 -9.29
CA GLN A 109 -10.91 -1.39 -10.54
C GLN A 109 -9.63 -2.22 -10.61
N ALA A 110 -9.28 -2.85 -9.48
CA ALA A 110 -8.03 -3.56 -9.34
C ALA A 110 -8.18 -5.06 -9.65
N LEU A 111 -9.41 -5.58 -9.75
CA LEU A 111 -9.68 -7.01 -9.90
C LEU A 111 -10.17 -7.40 -11.30
N GLY A 112 -10.33 -6.44 -12.22
CA GLY A 112 -10.66 -6.72 -13.62
C GLY A 112 -12.11 -7.19 -13.83
N GLY A 113 -13.06 -6.53 -13.18
CA GLY A 113 -14.50 -6.82 -13.23
C GLY A 113 -15.05 -7.52 -11.98
N GLY A 114 -14.17 -7.91 -11.04
CA GLY A 114 -14.53 -8.56 -9.78
C GLY A 114 -15.16 -9.96 -9.92
N GLY A 115 -15.20 -10.71 -8.80
CA GLY A 115 -15.92 -11.98 -8.69
C GLY A 115 -15.65 -12.99 -9.82
N LEU A 116 -16.72 -13.48 -10.46
CA LEU A 116 -16.65 -14.43 -11.57
C LEU A 116 -16.28 -13.79 -12.92
N GLY A 117 -16.33 -12.46 -13.04
CA GLY A 117 -16.01 -11.72 -14.26
C GLY A 117 -14.52 -11.50 -14.49
N SER A 118 -13.69 -11.72 -13.47
CA SER A 118 -12.25 -11.50 -13.55
C SER A 118 -11.53 -12.61 -14.34
N SER A 119 -10.68 -12.24 -15.29
CA SER A 119 -9.72 -13.15 -15.93
C SER A 119 -8.34 -13.16 -15.24
N ARG A 120 -8.18 -12.41 -14.14
CA ARG A 120 -6.90 -12.30 -13.42
C ARG A 120 -6.59 -13.57 -12.64
N VAL A 121 -5.30 -13.86 -12.51
CA VAL A 121 -4.79 -15.00 -11.71
C VAL A 121 -5.20 -14.87 -10.24
N ASP A 122 -5.12 -13.67 -9.68
CA ASP A 122 -5.57 -13.37 -8.32
C ASP A 122 -6.89 -12.58 -8.33
N ARG A 123 -8.00 -13.31 -8.51
CA ARG A 123 -9.35 -12.72 -8.59
C ARG A 123 -9.81 -12.02 -7.31
N GLN A 124 -9.24 -12.39 -6.16
CA GLN A 124 -9.63 -11.90 -4.84
C GLN A 124 -8.60 -10.93 -4.24
N GLY A 125 -7.56 -10.56 -4.98
CA GLY A 125 -6.52 -9.64 -4.53
C GLY A 125 -5.76 -10.12 -3.29
N LYS A 126 -5.71 -11.43 -3.02
CA LYS A 126 -5.08 -12.01 -1.82
C LYS A 126 -3.56 -11.85 -1.81
N ALA A 127 -2.95 -11.74 -2.98
CA ALA A 127 -1.51 -11.55 -3.15
C ALA A 127 -1.10 -10.07 -3.14
N TYR A 128 -2.04 -9.12 -3.23
CA TYR A 128 -1.70 -7.70 -3.41
C TYR A 128 -0.91 -7.13 -2.24
N ALA A 129 -1.17 -7.58 -1.01
CA ALA A 129 -0.33 -7.22 0.13
C ALA A 129 1.13 -7.66 -0.05
N GLN A 130 1.37 -8.87 -0.58
CA GLN A 130 2.73 -9.35 -0.81
C GLN A 130 3.42 -8.55 -1.93
N VAL A 131 2.69 -8.22 -3.00
CA VAL A 131 3.19 -7.34 -4.05
C VAL A 131 3.56 -5.96 -3.49
N LEU A 132 2.75 -5.40 -2.57
CA LEU A 132 3.08 -4.10 -1.96
C LEU A 132 4.31 -4.19 -1.06
N LEU A 133 4.45 -5.29 -0.31
CA LEU A 133 5.56 -5.50 0.61
C LEU A 133 6.93 -5.62 -0.08
N THR A 134 6.98 -5.84 -1.40
CA THR A 134 8.23 -5.78 -2.18
C THR A 134 8.65 -4.37 -2.56
N MET A 135 7.81 -3.36 -2.35
CA MET A 135 8.11 -1.97 -2.70
C MET A 135 9.38 -1.49 -1.98
N PRO A 136 10.36 -0.89 -2.69
CA PRO A 136 11.52 -0.29 -2.07
C PRO A 136 11.12 1.00 -1.34
N VAL A 137 11.60 1.17 -0.11
CA VAL A 137 11.32 2.33 0.74
C VAL A 137 12.63 2.95 1.20
N GLU A 138 12.78 4.25 0.98
CA GLU A 138 13.87 5.05 1.52
C GLU A 138 13.66 5.27 3.02
N VAL A 139 14.65 4.89 3.82
CA VAL A 139 14.64 5.09 5.27
C VAL A 139 15.89 5.83 5.73
N PRO A 140 15.82 6.60 6.83
CA PRO A 140 17.01 7.17 7.46
C PRO A 140 18.02 6.07 7.85
N ALA A 141 19.32 6.31 7.63
CA ALA A 141 20.37 5.32 7.87
C ALA A 141 20.51 4.95 9.36
N ASP A 142 20.21 5.89 10.24
CA ASP A 142 20.18 5.78 11.71
C ASP A 142 18.98 4.97 12.23
N LEU A 143 17.93 4.77 11.42
CA LEU A 143 16.80 3.95 11.80
C LEU A 143 17.22 2.48 11.91
N SER A 144 17.21 1.95 13.13
CA SER A 144 17.48 0.54 13.38
C SER A 144 16.33 -0.33 12.85
N VAL A 145 16.63 -1.15 11.84
CA VAL A 145 15.69 -2.09 11.23
C VAL A 145 16.37 -3.47 11.24
N PRO A 146 15.91 -4.41 12.07
CA PRO A 146 16.51 -5.74 12.09
C PRO A 146 16.21 -6.47 10.79
N ARG A 147 17.23 -7.11 10.22
CA ARG A 147 17.04 -8.00 9.06
C ARG A 147 16.17 -9.18 9.48
N PRO A 148 15.10 -9.53 8.73
CA PRO A 148 14.32 -10.72 9.03
C PRO A 148 15.20 -11.97 9.01
N VAL A 149 15.05 -12.83 10.03
CA VAL A 149 15.83 -14.07 10.26
C VAL A 149 15.73 -15.11 9.13
N HIS A 150 14.78 -14.96 8.21
CA HIS A 150 14.60 -15.83 7.03
C HIS A 150 14.86 -15.13 5.69
N ALA A 151 15.54 -13.98 5.70
CA ALA A 151 15.99 -13.35 4.46
C ALA A 151 17.13 -14.18 3.84
N ILE A 152 16.75 -15.25 3.14
CA ILE A 152 17.58 -15.99 2.19
C ILE A 152 18.37 -14.98 1.33
N GLY A 153 19.69 -15.20 1.21
CA GLY A 153 20.71 -14.25 0.74
C GLY A 153 20.28 -13.39 -0.46
N GLU A 154 20.68 -12.13 -0.55
CA GLU A 154 22.06 -11.81 -0.92
C GLU A 154 22.51 -10.45 -0.35
N ALA A 155 23.78 -10.38 0.02
CA ALA A 155 24.48 -9.13 0.28
C ALA A 155 25.04 -8.64 -1.06
N ALA A 156 24.32 -7.75 -1.74
CA ALA A 156 24.90 -7.01 -2.86
C ALA A 156 25.69 -5.81 -2.28
N LYS A 157 26.96 -6.06 -1.99
CA LYS A 157 28.01 -5.04 -2.04
C LYS A 157 27.97 -4.39 -3.44
N LEU A 158 27.85 -3.06 -3.47
CA LEU A 158 28.46 -2.19 -4.47
C LEU A 158 29.14 -1.05 -3.71
#